data_AF-A0A8J8PEJ0-F1
#
_entry.id   AF-A0A8J8PEJ0-F1
#
_cell.length_a   1.000
_cell.length_b   1.000
_cell.length_c   1.000
_cell.angle_alpha   90.00
_cell.angle_beta   90.00
_cell.angle_gamma   90.00
#
_symmetry.space_group_name_H-M   'P 1'
#
loop_
_entity.id
_entity.type
_entity.pdbx_description
1 polymer ?
#
loop_
_entity_poly.entity_id
_entity_poly.type
_entity_poly.pdbx_seq_one_letter_code
_entity_poly.pdbx_strand_id
1 'polypeptide(L)'
;MYNLIRCELFKLRKSRLFLLILALVVVYSVVMSILTYSSVQYGGGSEVVQGIDMYFEQLSNYLLVAVAGSLIATTYVCGDFDNKTIQDSIACGRSRSSIIFSKSLVYFLTIFIISLIVPIISSAVISTAYGFGMQFSMASILKLTAITLITSFAYSACLSPCILLSFLSRKPVVVLAGGIFVLYLGISFLKDAARIEPAISSVLSFTPYGACDALFTLDAATGDFLKSIIVSVAFIVTILAATCMIFRKSEVK
;
A
#
# COMPACT_ATOMS: atom_id res chain seq x y z
N MET A 1 -25.02 0.54 5.26
CA MET A 1 -23.65 0.38 4.70
C MET A 1 -22.91 -0.84 5.26
N TYR A 2 -23.08 -1.21 6.53
CA TYR A 2 -22.40 -2.37 7.14
C TYR A 2 -22.54 -3.68 6.36
N ASN A 3 -23.76 -4.02 5.92
CA ASN A 3 -24.02 -5.23 5.13
C ASN A 3 -23.31 -5.21 3.76
N LEU A 4 -23.06 -4.03 3.21
CA LEU A 4 -22.32 -3.84 1.95
C LEU A 4 -20.84 -4.15 2.16
N ILE A 5 -20.24 -3.62 3.23
CA ILE A 5 -18.85 -3.89 3.59
C ILE A 5 -18.64 -5.39 3.89
N ARG A 6 -19.56 -6.03 4.62
CA ARG A 6 -19.50 -7.48 4.85
C ARG A 6 -19.55 -8.28 3.55
N CYS A 7 -20.42 -7.90 2.61
CA CYS A 7 -20.52 -8.57 1.32
C CYS A 7 -19.23 -8.44 0.51
N GLU A 8 -18.67 -7.23 0.46
CA GLU A 8 -17.42 -6.94 -0.25
C GLU A 8 -16.21 -7.69 0.37
N LEU A 9 -16.09 -7.73 1.70
CA LEU A 9 -15.07 -8.52 2.40
C LEU A 9 -15.20 -10.03 2.12
N PHE A 10 -16.44 -10.54 2.09
CA PHE A 10 -16.69 -11.94 1.79
C PHE A 10 -16.29 -12.29 0.35
N LYS A 11 -16.65 -11.44 -0.63
CA LYS A 11 -16.22 -11.61 -2.03
C LYS A 11 -14.71 -11.62 -2.16
N LEU A 12 -14.03 -10.67 -1.52
CA LEU A 12 -12.57 -10.56 -1.58
C LEU A 12 -11.90 -11.82 -1.02
N ARG A 13 -12.31 -12.28 0.17
CA ARG A 13 -11.76 -13.48 0.82
C ARG A 13 -11.93 -14.75 -0.01
N LYS A 14 -13.04 -14.87 -0.75
CA LYS A 14 -13.33 -16.05 -1.57
C LYS A 14 -12.73 -15.97 -2.98
N SER A 15 -12.24 -14.79 -3.39
CA SER A 15 -11.64 -14.61 -4.71
C SER A 15 -10.31 -15.37 -4.83
N ARG A 16 -10.23 -16.28 -5.81
CA ARG A 16 -9.01 -17.04 -6.11
C ARG A 16 -7.86 -16.11 -6.50
N LEU A 17 -8.14 -15.04 -7.24
CA LEU A 17 -7.14 -14.06 -7.66
C LEU A 17 -6.56 -13.31 -6.46
N PHE A 18 -7.41 -12.93 -5.50
CA PHE A 18 -6.93 -12.27 -4.28
C PHE A 18 -6.03 -13.20 -3.45
N LEU A 19 -6.46 -14.45 -3.25
CA LEU A 19 -5.64 -15.45 -2.54
C LEU A 19 -4.31 -15.74 -3.25
N LEU A 20 -4.32 -15.75 -4.58
CA LEU A 20 -3.11 -15.91 -5.38
C LEU A 20 -2.16 -14.73 -5.20
N ILE A 21 -2.66 -13.48 -5.22
CA ILE A 21 -1.83 -12.28 -4.97
C ILE A 21 -1.23 -12.34 -3.57
N LEU A 22 -2.03 -12.69 -2.55
CA LEU A 22 -1.55 -12.86 -1.18
C LEU A 22 -0.42 -13.91 -1.10
N ALA A 23 -0.61 -15.06 -1.75
CA ALA A 23 0.39 -16.12 -1.80
C ALA A 23 1.67 -15.67 -2.50
N LEU A 24 1.57 -14.94 -3.62
CA LEU A 24 2.74 -14.39 -4.32
C LEU A 24 3.52 -13.39 -3.48
N VAL A 25 2.83 -12.54 -2.72
CA VAL A 25 3.48 -11.58 -1.80
C VAL A 25 4.26 -12.32 -0.70
N VAL A 26 3.70 -13.40 -0.16
CA VAL A 26 4.39 -14.24 0.83
C VAL A 26 5.61 -14.92 0.21
N VAL A 27 5.46 -15.51 -0.98
CA VAL A 27 6.56 -16.14 -1.71
C VAL A 27 7.67 -15.13 -2.00
N TYR A 28 7.31 -13.93 -2.47
CA TYR A 28 8.27 -12.84 -2.68
C TYR A 28 9.05 -12.52 -1.40
N SER A 29 8.35 -12.37 -0.27
CA SER A 29 8.96 -12.03 1.02
C SER A 29 9.99 -13.09 1.44
N VAL A 30 9.70 -14.37 1.23
CA VAL A 30 10.61 -15.48 1.51
C VAL A 30 11.77 -15.51 0.53
N VAL A 31 11.52 -15.36 -0.77
CA VAL A 31 12.55 -15.36 -1.81
C VAL A 31 13.56 -14.24 -1.57
N MET A 32 13.09 -13.01 -1.29
CA MET A 32 13.98 -11.89 -0.96
C MET A 32 14.84 -12.20 0.27
N SER A 33 14.27 -12.84 1.28
CA SER A 33 15.03 -13.22 2.49
C SER A 33 16.11 -14.27 2.21
N ILE A 34 15.83 -15.24 1.33
CA ILE A 34 16.81 -16.24 0.90
C ILE A 34 17.92 -15.60 0.06
N LEU A 35 17.56 -14.65 -0.82
CA LEU A 35 18.55 -13.92 -1.61
C LEU A 35 19.49 -13.12 -0.69
N THR A 36 18.95 -12.39 0.29
CA THR A 36 19.75 -11.65 1.28
C THR A 36 20.64 -12.59 2.11
N TYR A 37 20.11 -13.75 2.52
CA TYR A 37 20.92 -14.76 3.20
C TYR A 37 22.10 -15.24 2.32
N SER A 38 21.84 -15.53 1.04
CA SER A 38 22.87 -15.97 0.10
C SER A 38 23.91 -14.89 -0.20
N SER A 39 23.51 -13.62 -0.29
CA SER A 39 24.45 -12.52 -0.52
C SER A 39 25.40 -12.31 0.65
N VAL A 40 24.96 -12.57 1.89
CA VAL A 40 25.82 -12.49 3.08
C VAL A 40 26.76 -13.70 3.16
N GLN A 41 26.33 -14.88 2.72
CA GLN A 41 27.15 -16.10 2.78
C GLN A 41 28.22 -16.17 1.67
N TYR A 42 27.92 -15.71 0.47
CA TYR A 42 28.79 -15.83 -0.71
C TYR A 42 29.41 -14.52 -1.18
N GLY A 43 28.81 -13.38 -0.82
CA GLY A 43 29.40 -12.06 -1.05
C GLY A 43 30.37 -11.75 0.09
N GLY A 44 31.63 -11.43 -0.22
CA GLY A 44 32.64 -11.03 0.77
C GLY A 44 32.38 -9.66 1.45
N GLY A 45 31.11 -9.30 1.67
CA GLY A 45 30.66 -8.05 2.28
C GLY A 45 30.58 -8.13 3.79
N SER A 46 31.17 -7.15 4.47
CA SER A 46 31.50 -7.12 5.90
C SER A 46 30.37 -6.70 6.84
N GLU A 47 29.09 -6.78 6.44
CA GLU A 47 27.97 -6.40 7.32
C GLU A 47 26.94 -7.53 7.40
N VAL A 48 26.84 -8.14 8.58
CA VAL A 48 25.80 -9.10 8.89
C VAL A 48 24.47 -8.36 8.87
N VAL A 49 23.66 -8.60 7.83
CA VAL A 49 22.31 -8.04 7.73
C VAL A 49 21.44 -8.68 8.82
N GLN A 50 20.99 -7.87 9.78
CA GLN A 50 20.16 -8.33 10.88
C GLN A 50 18.68 -8.32 10.49
N GLY A 51 17.83 -9.03 11.25
CA GLY A 51 16.40 -9.08 10.98
C GLY A 51 15.72 -7.70 10.94
N ILE A 52 16.23 -6.73 11.69
CA ILE A 52 15.72 -5.35 11.71
C ILE A 52 16.06 -4.56 10.44
N ASP A 53 17.21 -4.79 9.83
CA ASP A 53 17.62 -4.09 8.61
C ASP A 53 16.70 -4.52 7.45
N MET A 54 16.46 -5.84 7.35
CA MET A 54 15.50 -6.38 6.39
C MET A 54 14.07 -5.90 6.65
N TYR A 55 13.69 -5.69 7.92
CA TYR A 55 12.39 -5.14 8.27
C TYR A 55 12.19 -3.75 7.67
N PHE A 56 13.15 -2.84 7.89
CA PHE A 56 13.08 -1.47 7.35
C PHE A 56 13.24 -1.42 5.83
N GLU A 57 14.10 -2.26 5.26
CA GLU A 57 14.26 -2.38 3.81
C GLU A 57 12.92 -2.75 3.15
N GLN A 58 12.28 -3.82 3.62
CA GLN A 58 10.99 -4.25 3.10
C GLN A 58 9.86 -3.27 3.44
N LEU A 59 9.94 -2.56 4.57
CA LEU A 59 8.99 -1.50 4.89
C LEU A 59 9.10 -0.33 3.92
N SER A 60 10.31 -0.01 3.44
CA SER A 60 10.57 1.05 2.46
C SER A 60 10.28 0.64 1.00
N ASN A 61 10.04 -0.65 0.75
CA ASN A 61 9.81 -1.21 -0.58
C ASN A 61 8.42 -0.85 -1.13
N TYR A 62 8.28 0.40 -1.56
CA TYR A 62 7.05 0.92 -2.14
C TYR A 62 6.70 0.25 -3.48
N LEU A 63 7.68 -0.28 -4.23
CA LEU A 63 7.43 -0.96 -5.52
C LEU A 63 6.50 -2.15 -5.35
N LEU A 64 6.81 -3.03 -4.40
CA LEU A 64 6.00 -4.21 -4.13
C LEU A 64 4.57 -3.82 -3.78
N VAL A 65 4.41 -2.83 -2.90
CA VAL A 65 3.10 -2.34 -2.45
C VAL A 65 2.33 -1.70 -3.61
N ALA A 66 3.00 -0.96 -4.50
CA ALA A 66 2.39 -0.36 -5.68
C ALA A 66 1.95 -1.41 -6.71
N VAL A 67 2.75 -2.45 -6.95
CA VAL A 67 2.40 -3.56 -7.84
C VAL A 67 1.23 -4.37 -7.27
N ALA A 68 1.30 -4.77 -5.99
CA ALA A 68 0.22 -5.51 -5.34
C ALA A 68 -1.07 -4.67 -5.28
N GLY A 69 -0.97 -3.40 -4.88
CA GLY A 69 -2.09 -2.48 -4.79
C GLY A 69 -2.78 -2.22 -6.13
N SER A 70 -2.02 -2.06 -7.22
CA SER A 70 -2.58 -1.85 -8.55
C SER A 70 -3.23 -3.13 -9.12
N LEU A 71 -2.65 -4.32 -8.87
CA LEU A 71 -3.25 -5.61 -9.20
C LEU A 71 -4.58 -5.84 -8.47
N ILE A 72 -4.65 -5.49 -7.19
CA ILE A 72 -5.88 -5.61 -6.40
C ILE A 72 -6.91 -4.62 -6.90
N ALA A 73 -6.56 -3.37 -7.16
CA ALA A 73 -7.49 -2.38 -7.71
C ALA A 73 -8.07 -2.87 -9.04
N THR A 74 -7.21 -3.44 -9.89
CA THR A 74 -7.59 -3.99 -11.19
C THR A 74 -8.56 -5.17 -11.04
N THR A 75 -8.19 -6.18 -10.27
CA THR A 75 -9.00 -7.41 -10.15
C THR A 75 -10.28 -7.21 -9.35
N TYR A 76 -10.26 -6.36 -8.33
CA TYR A 76 -11.39 -6.15 -7.43
C TYR A 76 -12.34 -5.04 -7.90
N VAL A 77 -11.83 -3.94 -8.44
CA VAL A 77 -12.65 -2.81 -8.89
C VAL A 77 -12.99 -2.96 -10.37
N CYS A 78 -12.01 -3.13 -11.26
CA CYS A 78 -12.29 -3.30 -12.69
C CYS A 78 -12.99 -4.63 -13.01
N GLY A 79 -12.65 -5.71 -12.30
CA GLY A 79 -13.36 -6.99 -12.47
C GLY A 79 -14.87 -6.90 -12.19
N ASP A 80 -15.30 -5.98 -11.31
CA ASP A 80 -16.72 -5.73 -11.02
C ASP A 80 -17.40 -4.84 -12.08
N PHE A 81 -16.63 -4.05 -12.83
CA PHE A 81 -17.11 -3.36 -14.03
C PHE A 81 -17.31 -4.33 -15.20
N ASP A 82 -16.38 -5.27 -15.41
CA ASP A 82 -16.47 -6.27 -16.47
C ASP A 82 -17.65 -7.22 -16.26
N ASN A 83 -17.89 -7.63 -15.01
CA ASN A 83 -18.99 -8.51 -14.64
C ASN A 83 -20.34 -7.78 -14.42
N LYS A 84 -20.40 -6.46 -14.65
CA LYS A 84 -21.59 -5.60 -14.44
C LYS A 84 -22.21 -5.65 -13.03
N THR A 85 -21.51 -6.17 -12.03
CA THR A 85 -22.03 -6.33 -10.66
C THR A 85 -22.29 -4.99 -9.97
N ILE A 86 -21.62 -3.92 -10.42
CA ILE A 86 -21.88 -2.54 -9.97
C ILE A 86 -23.24 -2.06 -10.49
N GLN A 87 -23.61 -2.39 -11.73
CA GLN A 87 -24.89 -2.00 -12.33
C GLN A 87 -26.05 -2.72 -11.62
N ASP A 88 -25.91 -4.02 -11.35
CA ASP A 88 -26.89 -4.80 -10.58
C ASP A 88 -27.09 -4.23 -9.17
N SER A 89 -26.00 -3.85 -8.51
CA SER A 89 -26.06 -3.25 -7.18
C SER A 89 -26.80 -1.91 -7.18
N ILE A 90 -26.68 -1.12 -8.25
CA ILE A 90 -27.41 0.13 -8.43
C ILE A 90 -28.89 -0.14 -8.73
N ALA A 91 -29.19 -1.16 -9.55
CA ALA A 91 -30.57 -1.58 -9.86
C ALA A 91 -31.32 -2.07 -8.61
N CYS A 92 -30.62 -2.67 -7.64
CA CYS A 92 -31.18 -3.02 -6.33
C CYS A 92 -31.41 -1.82 -5.38
N GLY A 93 -31.33 -0.57 -5.85
CA GLY A 93 -31.66 0.63 -5.08
C GLY A 93 -30.56 1.11 -4.10
N ARG A 94 -29.32 0.63 -4.24
CA ARG A 94 -28.20 1.10 -3.38
C ARG A 94 -27.62 2.41 -3.93
N SER A 95 -27.31 3.34 -3.03
CA SER A 95 -26.73 4.63 -3.43
C SER A 95 -25.32 4.45 -4.00
N ARG A 96 -25.04 5.14 -5.12
CA ARG A 96 -23.76 5.06 -5.84
C ARG A 96 -22.56 5.41 -4.94
N SER A 97 -22.69 6.46 -4.12
CA SER A 97 -21.65 6.84 -3.16
C SER A 97 -21.40 5.76 -2.11
N SER A 98 -22.43 5.04 -1.66
CA SER A 98 -22.24 3.96 -0.69
C SER A 98 -21.44 2.79 -1.24
N ILE A 99 -21.52 2.52 -2.55
CA ILE A 99 -20.75 1.46 -3.22
C ILE A 99 -19.28 1.86 -3.32
N ILE A 100 -19.00 3.12 -3.67
CA ILE A 100 -17.62 3.65 -3.75
C ILE A 100 -16.96 3.61 -2.37
N PHE A 101 -17.64 4.10 -1.33
CA PHE A 101 -17.10 4.12 0.03
C PHE A 101 -16.81 2.71 0.55
N SER A 102 -17.73 1.74 0.35
CA SER A 102 -17.50 0.38 0.80
C SER A 102 -16.34 -0.29 0.06
N LYS A 103 -16.24 -0.11 -1.27
CA LYS A 103 -15.15 -0.69 -2.05
C LYS A 103 -13.80 -0.08 -1.68
N SER A 104 -13.77 1.23 -1.51
CA SER A 104 -12.54 1.93 -1.13
C SER A 104 -12.05 1.52 0.25
N LEU A 105 -12.95 1.37 1.22
CA LEU A 105 -12.60 0.92 2.56
C LEU A 105 -12.02 -0.50 2.55
N VAL A 106 -12.66 -1.43 1.82
CA VAL A 106 -12.15 -2.80 1.68
C VAL A 106 -10.80 -2.82 0.96
N TYR A 107 -10.62 -2.00 -0.07
CA TYR A 107 -9.35 -1.86 -0.78
C TYR A 107 -8.22 -1.35 0.12
N PHE A 108 -8.45 -0.27 0.88
CA PHE A 108 -7.47 0.27 1.83
C PHE A 108 -7.13 -0.73 2.92
N LEU A 109 -8.12 -1.42 3.49
CA LEU A 109 -7.88 -2.47 4.48
C LEU A 109 -7.00 -3.61 3.91
N THR A 110 -7.17 -3.92 2.62
CA THR A 110 -6.41 -4.98 1.97
C THR A 110 -4.94 -4.59 1.77
N ILE A 111 -4.68 -3.37 1.29
CA ILE A 111 -3.32 -2.83 1.16
C ILE A 111 -2.65 -2.77 2.52
N PHE A 112 -3.38 -2.31 3.54
CA PHE A 112 -2.89 -2.23 4.91
C PHE A 112 -2.42 -3.59 5.42
N ILE A 113 -3.22 -4.64 5.23
CA ILE A 113 -2.85 -6.01 5.61
C ILE A 113 -1.61 -6.49 4.84
N ILE A 114 -1.57 -6.28 3.53
CA ILE A 114 -0.44 -6.71 2.68
C ILE A 114 0.86 -6.01 3.10
N SER A 115 0.79 -4.71 3.37
CA SER A 115 1.94 -3.92 3.82
C SER A 115 2.47 -4.39 5.18
N LEU A 116 1.64 -4.97 6.04
CA LEU A 116 2.08 -5.54 7.32
C LEU A 116 2.74 -6.91 7.17
N ILE A 117 2.20 -7.76 6.30
CA ILE A 117 2.65 -9.16 6.15
C ILE A 117 4.11 -9.24 5.68
N VAL A 118 4.49 -8.43 4.69
CA VAL A 118 5.80 -8.49 4.03
C VAL A 118 6.97 -8.27 5.02
N PRO A 119 7.07 -7.14 5.74
CA PRO A 119 8.19 -6.89 6.65
C PRO A 119 8.25 -7.89 7.80
N ILE A 120 7.08 -8.38 8.29
CA ILE A 120 7.02 -9.38 9.36
C ILE A 120 7.60 -10.72 8.90
N ILE A 121 7.19 -11.21 7.73
CA ILE A 121 7.69 -12.50 7.22
C ILE A 121 9.19 -12.40 6.90
N SER A 122 9.62 -11.35 6.20
CA SER A 122 11.02 -11.23 5.80
C SER A 122 11.97 -11.08 6.99
N SER A 123 11.60 -10.28 7.99
CA SER A 123 12.39 -10.16 9.22
C SER A 123 12.42 -11.45 10.02
N ALA A 124 11.31 -12.19 10.11
CA ALA A 124 11.26 -13.46 10.82
C ALA A 124 12.18 -14.51 10.19
N VAL A 125 12.23 -14.60 8.86
CA VAL A 125 13.08 -15.56 8.13
C VAL A 125 14.57 -15.26 8.31
N ILE A 126 14.98 -13.99 8.29
CA ILE A 126 16.40 -13.63 8.50
C ILE A 126 16.80 -13.75 9.98
N SER A 127 15.87 -13.47 10.90
CA SER A 127 16.13 -13.55 12.33
C SER A 127 16.46 -14.97 12.81
N THR A 128 15.97 -16.02 12.13
CA THR A 128 16.34 -17.40 12.47
C THR A 128 17.78 -17.74 12.11
N ALA A 129 18.37 -17.02 11.14
CA ALA A 129 19.75 -17.24 10.70
C ALA A 129 20.77 -16.35 11.44
N TYR A 130 20.48 -15.05 11.58
CA TYR A 130 21.44 -14.06 12.08
C TYR A 130 20.97 -13.32 13.35
N GLY A 131 19.78 -13.62 13.85
CA GLY A 131 19.15 -12.88 14.95
C GLY A 131 18.46 -11.59 14.49
N PHE A 132 17.59 -11.05 15.35
CA PHE A 132 16.82 -9.84 15.02
C PHE A 132 17.66 -8.55 15.08
N GLY A 133 18.72 -8.52 15.90
CA GLY A 133 19.63 -7.38 15.98
C GLY A 133 19.30 -6.31 17.01
N MET A 134 18.15 -6.43 17.69
CA MET A 134 17.70 -5.48 18.70
C MET A 134 17.26 -6.19 19.98
N GLN A 135 17.52 -5.59 21.14
CA GLN A 135 16.93 -6.04 22.40
C GLN A 135 15.42 -5.78 22.40
N PHE A 136 14.64 -6.83 22.63
CA PHE A 136 13.19 -6.76 22.77
C PHE A 136 12.79 -6.06 24.07
N SER A 137 12.89 -4.72 24.09
CA SER A 137 12.28 -3.88 25.11
C SER A 137 10.85 -3.54 24.71
N MET A 138 9.96 -3.41 25.70
CA MET A 138 8.56 -3.02 25.49
C MET A 138 8.46 -1.70 24.70
N ALA A 139 9.37 -0.75 24.96
CA ALA A 139 9.43 0.53 24.25
C ALA A 139 9.78 0.35 22.75
N SER A 140 10.74 -0.52 22.45
CA SER A 140 11.19 -0.80 21.08
C SER A 140 10.10 -1.50 20.27
N ILE A 141 9.42 -2.48 20.86
CA ILE A 141 8.31 -3.21 20.22
C ILE A 141 7.16 -2.24 19.91
N LEU A 142 6.82 -1.38 20.86
CA LEU A 142 5.74 -0.40 20.68
C LEU A 142 6.08 0.63 19.60
N LYS A 143 7.34 1.08 19.55
CA LYS A 143 7.82 1.99 18.49
C LYS A 143 7.78 1.34 17.11
N LEU A 144 8.28 0.10 16.98
CA LEU A 144 8.26 -0.66 15.72
C LEU A 144 6.82 -0.88 15.21
N THR A 145 5.91 -1.22 16.12
CA THR A 145 4.49 -1.42 15.82
C THR A 145 3.83 -0.10 15.39
N ALA A 146 4.17 1.02 16.06
CA ALA A 146 3.65 2.33 15.68
C ALA A 146 4.15 2.75 14.28
N ILE A 147 5.45 2.60 14.01
CA ILE A 147 6.04 2.89 12.69
C ILE A 147 5.29 2.10 11.60
N THR A 148 5.12 0.79 11.78
CA THR A 148 4.48 -0.04 10.76
C THR A 148 3.02 0.24 10.55
N LEU A 149 2.25 0.46 11.61
CA LEU A 149 0.85 0.85 11.46
C LEU A 149 0.71 2.16 10.66
N ILE A 150 1.58 3.14 10.93
CA ILE A 150 1.53 4.45 10.28
C ILE A 150 1.99 4.36 8.83
N THR A 151 3.08 3.63 8.53
CA THR A 151 3.54 3.44 7.15
C THR A 151 2.54 2.63 6.33
N SER A 152 1.92 1.59 6.89
CA SER A 152 0.87 0.82 6.19
C SER A 152 -0.37 1.66 5.91
N PHE A 153 -0.74 2.55 6.84
CA PHE A 153 -1.81 3.52 6.63
C PHE A 153 -1.45 4.52 5.53
N ALA A 154 -0.23 5.03 5.54
CA ALA A 154 0.24 5.98 4.55
C ALA A 154 0.35 5.35 3.15
N TYR A 155 0.78 4.09 3.03
CA TYR A 155 0.73 3.37 1.76
C TYR A 155 -0.68 3.15 1.22
N SER A 156 -1.66 2.94 2.11
CA SER A 156 -3.06 2.91 1.70
C SER A 156 -3.50 4.25 1.12
N ALA A 157 -3.02 5.38 1.67
CA ALA A 157 -3.25 6.71 1.13
C ALA A 157 -2.56 6.91 -0.24
N CYS A 158 -1.30 6.48 -0.37
CA CYS A 158 -0.53 6.51 -1.61
C CYS A 158 -1.18 5.74 -2.75
N LEU A 159 -1.99 4.71 -2.46
CA LEU A 159 -2.68 3.93 -3.48
C LEU A 159 -4.13 4.33 -3.71
N SER A 160 -4.63 5.35 -3.01
CA SER A 160 -5.95 5.93 -3.28
C SER A 160 -6.15 6.42 -4.73
N PRO A 161 -5.15 6.96 -5.46
CA PRO A 161 -5.32 7.32 -6.87
C PRO A 161 -5.62 6.11 -7.78
N CYS A 162 -5.19 4.89 -7.40
CA CYS A 162 -5.52 3.67 -8.16
C CYS A 162 -7.04 3.45 -8.21
N ILE A 163 -7.76 3.72 -7.11
CA ILE A 163 -9.22 3.62 -7.07
C ILE A 163 -9.83 4.62 -8.05
N LEU A 164 -9.38 5.87 -8.00
CA LEU A 164 -9.86 6.93 -8.89
C LEU A 164 -9.68 6.53 -10.36
N LEU A 165 -8.50 6.02 -10.72
CA LEU A 165 -8.20 5.50 -12.05
C LEU A 165 -9.09 4.32 -12.42
N SER A 166 -9.40 3.40 -11.50
CA SER A 166 -10.30 2.28 -11.75
C SER A 166 -11.71 2.72 -12.12
N PHE A 167 -12.26 3.72 -11.41
CA PHE A 167 -13.59 4.24 -11.69
C PHE A 167 -13.63 5.10 -12.97
N LEU A 168 -12.54 5.80 -13.30
CA LEU A 168 -12.45 6.66 -14.48
C LEU A 168 -12.22 5.87 -15.76
N SER A 169 -11.19 5.03 -15.78
CA SER A 169 -10.77 4.32 -16.99
C SER A 169 -11.61 3.08 -17.27
N ARG A 170 -12.16 2.44 -16.23
CA ARG A 170 -12.92 1.16 -16.30
C ARG A 170 -12.18 0.03 -17.04
N LYS A 171 -10.91 0.21 -17.37
CA LYS A 171 -10.07 -0.70 -18.15
C LYS A 171 -8.95 -1.21 -17.24
N PRO A 172 -8.83 -2.53 -17.04
CA PRO A 172 -7.87 -3.10 -16.11
C PRO A 172 -6.42 -2.73 -16.44
N VAL A 173 -6.07 -2.72 -17.73
CA VAL A 173 -4.70 -2.41 -18.21
C VAL A 173 -4.26 -0.99 -17.85
N VAL A 174 -5.18 -0.01 -17.93
CA VAL A 174 -4.86 1.40 -17.65
C VAL A 174 -4.61 1.62 -16.15
N VAL A 175 -5.34 0.93 -15.29
CA VAL A 175 -5.16 1.01 -13.83
C VAL A 175 -3.83 0.39 -13.42
N LEU A 176 -3.50 -0.78 -13.98
CA LEU A 176 -2.25 -1.46 -13.69
C LEU A 176 -1.04 -0.65 -14.17
N ALA A 177 -1.06 -0.21 -15.44
CA ALA A 177 0.00 0.63 -15.99
C ALA A 177 0.09 1.98 -15.28
N GLY A 178 -1.04 2.64 -14.98
CA GLY A 178 -1.07 3.90 -14.25
C GLY A 178 -0.52 3.77 -12.83
N GLY A 179 -0.88 2.71 -12.12
CA GLY A 179 -0.35 2.45 -10.77
C GLY A 179 1.17 2.26 -10.75
N ILE A 180 1.72 1.52 -11.71
CA ILE A 180 3.17 1.23 -11.74
C ILE A 180 3.96 2.39 -12.38
N PHE A 181 3.59 2.84 -13.57
CA PHE A 181 4.36 3.84 -14.31
C PHE A 181 4.14 5.27 -13.79
N VAL A 182 2.92 5.62 -13.41
CA VAL A 182 2.64 7.00 -12.98
C VAL A 182 2.87 7.14 -11.48
N LEU A 183 2.32 6.23 -10.67
CA LEU A 183 2.43 6.36 -9.21
C LEU A 183 3.74 5.83 -8.64
N TYR A 184 4.31 4.73 -9.15
CA TYR A 184 5.62 4.29 -8.64
C TYR A 184 6.76 5.06 -9.32
N LEU A 185 6.94 4.88 -10.64
CA LEU A 185 8.06 5.49 -11.36
C LEU A 185 8.03 7.02 -11.29
N GLY A 186 6.88 7.65 -11.54
CA GLY A 186 6.76 9.12 -11.47
C GLY A 186 7.15 9.69 -10.11
N ILE A 187 6.84 8.98 -9.02
CA ILE A 187 7.16 9.42 -7.66
C ILE A 187 8.62 9.17 -7.32
N SER A 188 9.19 8.04 -7.77
CA SER A 188 10.63 7.80 -7.65
C SER A 188 11.44 8.90 -8.36
N PHE A 189 11.05 9.27 -9.59
CA PHE A 189 11.68 10.38 -10.31
C PHE A 189 11.52 11.72 -9.57
N LEU A 190 10.33 11.99 -9.01
CA LEU A 190 10.10 13.19 -8.20
C LEU A 190 10.96 13.22 -6.93
N LYS A 191 11.18 12.06 -6.29
CA LYS A 191 12.07 11.93 -5.13
C LYS A 191 13.52 12.22 -5.50
N ASP A 192 13.98 11.70 -6.63
CA ASP A 192 15.33 11.98 -7.12
C ASP A 192 15.49 13.45 -7.53
N ALA A 193 14.50 14.04 -8.17
CA ALA A 193 14.48 15.47 -8.50
C ALA A 193 14.42 16.38 -7.26
N ALA A 194 13.73 15.96 -6.20
CA ALA A 194 13.65 16.68 -4.92
C ALA A 194 15.00 16.79 -4.20
N ARG A 195 15.97 15.92 -4.52
CA ARG A 195 17.35 16.03 -3.99
C ARG A 195 18.13 17.18 -4.63
N ILE A 196 17.70 17.63 -5.81
CA ILE A 196 18.34 18.68 -6.60
C ILE A 196 17.64 20.02 -6.35
N GLU A 197 16.30 20.02 -6.24
CA GLU A 197 15.49 21.23 -6.12
C GLU A 197 14.63 21.29 -4.83
N PRO A 198 14.83 22.29 -3.95
CA PRO A 198 14.12 22.40 -2.67
C PRO A 198 12.62 22.72 -2.82
N ALA A 199 12.21 23.30 -3.96
CA ALA A 199 10.80 23.53 -4.27
C ALA A 199 10.03 22.22 -4.42
N ILE A 200 10.64 21.20 -5.05
CA ILE A 200 10.04 19.88 -5.24
C ILE A 200 9.97 19.14 -3.89
N SER A 201 11.01 19.27 -3.06
CA SER A 201 11.02 18.73 -1.69
C SER A 201 9.86 19.27 -0.83
N SER A 202 9.57 20.57 -0.93
CA SER A 202 8.47 21.20 -0.20
C SER A 202 7.11 20.64 -0.62
N VAL A 203 6.87 20.46 -1.93
CA VAL A 203 5.64 19.85 -2.46
C VAL A 203 5.52 18.38 -2.05
N LEU A 204 6.62 17.63 -2.12
CA LEU A 204 6.64 16.21 -1.77
C LEU A 204 6.35 15.98 -0.29
N SER A 205 6.81 16.89 0.58
CA SER A 205 6.55 16.84 2.03
C SER A 205 5.06 17.03 2.39
N PHE A 206 4.27 17.56 1.47
CA PHE A 206 2.82 17.72 1.58
C PHE A 206 2.05 16.50 1.04
N THR A 207 2.77 15.52 0.48
CA THR A 207 2.20 14.26 -0.02
C THR A 207 2.60 13.09 0.90
N PRO A 208 1.76 12.05 1.01
CA PRO A 208 2.09 10.90 1.85
C PRO A 208 3.37 10.18 1.38
N TYR A 209 3.79 10.36 0.13
CA TYR A 209 4.99 9.76 -0.44
C TYR A 209 6.31 10.32 0.12
N GLY A 210 6.36 11.60 0.47
CA GLY A 210 7.52 12.23 1.10
C GLY A 210 7.48 12.16 2.62
N ALA A 211 6.28 12.15 3.22
CA ALA A 211 6.11 12.04 4.67
C ALA A 211 6.48 10.64 5.24
N CYS A 212 6.47 9.59 4.40
CA CYS A 212 6.86 8.24 4.83
C CYS A 212 8.38 8.04 4.95
N ASP A 213 9.19 8.77 4.18
CA ASP A 213 10.63 8.52 4.11
C ASP A 213 11.33 8.83 5.45
N ALA A 214 10.80 9.78 6.22
CA ALA A 214 11.28 10.12 7.56
C ALA A 214 10.96 9.04 8.61
N LEU A 215 10.03 8.11 8.33
CA LEU A 215 9.58 7.08 9.28
C LEU A 215 10.39 5.79 9.22
N PHE A 216 11.27 5.61 8.22
CA PHE A 216 12.08 4.40 8.05
C PHE A 216 13.31 4.36 8.96
N THR A 217 13.37 5.19 9.99
CA THR A 217 14.45 5.19 10.98
C THR A 217 13.89 5.08 12.39
N LEU A 218 14.65 4.42 13.27
CA LEU A 218 14.31 4.29 14.68
C LEU A 218 14.39 5.62 15.43
N ASP A 219 14.90 6.69 14.83
CA ASP A 219 14.99 8.04 15.42
C ASP A 219 13.81 8.94 15.07
N ALA A 220 12.81 8.43 14.33
CA ALA A 220 11.62 9.17 13.97
C ALA A 220 11.00 9.86 15.21
N ALA A 221 10.85 11.19 15.11
CA ALA A 221 10.30 12.02 16.17
C ALA A 221 8.78 11.89 16.21
N THR A 222 8.18 12.09 17.40
CA THR A 222 6.72 12.02 17.59
C THR A 222 5.94 12.95 16.65
N GLY A 223 6.55 14.07 16.23
CA GLY A 223 6.00 15.03 15.28
C GLY A 223 5.86 14.50 13.84
N ASP A 224 6.77 13.62 13.40
CA ASP A 224 6.75 13.08 12.03
C ASP A 224 5.61 12.07 11.83
N PHE A 225 5.30 11.32 12.88
CA PHE A 225 4.14 10.43 12.92
C PHE A 225 2.82 11.20 12.75
N LEU A 226 2.66 12.30 13.47
CA LEU A 226 1.43 13.09 13.42
C LEU A 226 1.27 13.76 12.05
N LYS A 227 2.36 14.30 11.49
CA LYS A 227 2.38 14.90 10.15
C LYS A 227 1.98 13.87 9.09
N SER A 228 2.55 12.67 9.14
CA SER A 228 2.24 11.60 8.18
C SER A 228 0.75 11.21 8.22
N ILE A 229 0.18 11.01 9.41
CA ILE A 229 -1.24 10.67 9.56
C ILE A 229 -2.15 11.77 8.98
N ILE A 230 -1.90 13.04 9.32
CA ILE A 230 -2.73 14.17 8.87
C ILE A 230 -2.70 14.28 7.34
N VAL A 231 -1.51 14.21 6.75
CA VAL A 231 -1.32 14.28 5.30
C VAL A 231 -2.00 13.10 4.60
N SER A 232 -1.85 11.87 5.11
CA SER A 232 -2.48 10.67 4.56
C SER A 232 -4.01 10.74 4.61
N VAL A 233 -4.60 11.19 5.72
CA VAL A 233 -6.06 11.35 5.85
C VAL A 233 -6.57 12.41 4.89
N ALA A 234 -5.93 13.58 4.84
CA ALA A 234 -6.32 14.67 3.94
C ALA A 234 -6.27 14.23 2.47
N PHE A 235 -5.24 13.47 2.09
CA PHE A 235 -5.08 12.94 0.75
C PHE A 235 -6.17 11.93 0.37
N ILE A 236 -6.47 10.96 1.25
CA ILE A 236 -7.56 9.99 1.04
C ILE A 236 -8.89 10.70 0.87
N VAL A 237 -9.22 11.65 1.75
CA VAL A 237 -10.49 12.39 1.70
C VAL A 237 -10.62 13.16 0.39
N THR A 238 -9.55 13.82 -0.06
CA THR A 238 -9.55 14.58 -1.31
C THR A 238 -9.79 13.68 -2.52
N ILE A 239 -9.11 12.54 -2.59
CA ILE A 239 -9.24 11.61 -3.72
C ILE A 239 -10.60 10.89 -3.71
N LEU A 240 -11.11 10.49 -2.54
CA LEU A 240 -12.45 9.91 -2.43
C LEU A 240 -13.53 10.90 -2.81
N ALA A 241 -13.40 12.17 -2.40
CA ALA A 241 -14.31 13.24 -2.80
C ALA A 241 -14.31 13.42 -4.32
N ALA A 242 -13.12 13.51 -4.94
CA ALA A 242 -12.98 13.58 -6.39
C ALA A 242 -13.61 12.37 -7.10
N THR A 243 -13.37 11.15 -6.60
CA THR A 243 -13.94 9.91 -7.13
C THR A 243 -15.48 9.94 -7.06
N CYS A 244 -16.04 10.37 -5.92
CA CYS A 244 -17.48 10.49 -5.76
C CYS A 244 -18.10 11.55 -6.69
N MET A 245 -17.44 12.69 -6.88
CA MET A 245 -17.90 13.75 -7.77
C MET A 245 -17.93 13.31 -9.24
N ILE A 246 -16.86 12.64 -9.70
CA ILE A 246 -16.75 12.14 -11.07
C ILE A 246 -17.81 11.07 -11.32
N PHE A 247 -17.95 10.10 -10.41
CA PHE A 247 -18.91 9.00 -10.58
C PHE A 247 -20.37 9.44 -10.48
N ARG A 248 -20.67 10.54 -9.78
CA ARG A 248 -22.01 11.16 -9.81
C ARG A 248 -22.37 11.70 -11.20
N LYS A 249 -21.38 12.22 -11.93
CA LYS A 249 -21.57 12.81 -13.26
C LYS A 249 -21.47 11.79 -14.39
N SER A 250 -20.80 10.66 -14.19
CA SER A 250 -20.70 9.62 -15.21
C SER A 250 -22.02 8.88 -15.39
N GLU A 251 -22.49 8.84 -16.63
CA GLU A 251 -23.58 7.94 -17.02
C GLU A 251 -23.14 6.48 -16.82
N VAL A 252 -23.99 5.72 -16.15
CA VAL A 252 -23.86 4.27 -16.04
C VAL A 252 -24.52 3.70 -17.29
N LYS A 253 -23.75 3.62 -18.38
CA LYS A 253 -24.06 2.76 -19.53
C LYS A 253 -23.78 1.31 -19.14
#